data_AF-A0A9P7DP63-F1
#
_entry.id   AF-A0A9P7DP63-F1
#
_cell.length_a   1.000
_cell.length_b   1.000
_cell.length_c   1.000
_cell.angle_alpha   90.00
_cell.angle_beta   90.00
_cell.angle_gamma   90.00
#
_symmetry.space_group_name_H-M   'P 1'
#
loop_
_entity.id
_entity.type
_entity.pdbx_description
1 polymer ?
#
loop_
_entity_poly.entity_id
_entity_poly.type
_entity_poly.pdbx_seq_one_letter_code
_entity_poly.pdbx_strand_id
1 'polypeptide(L)'
;DGSKWMVSEDWEDNTGLINDLLQISTNIKDSTALQLLERFTDEPVFREVVKAMLQIDRGTTVHNQKWNTRHRASQYLIKNGKLWKLQGGTAVRAHSKVECINREEAQAQAVKQHSTGSHWGWDMIKIALTDQIYSPKLDTSIMAAI
;
A
#
# COMPACT_ATOMS: atom_id res chain seq x y z
N ASP A 1 -56.06 13.35 9.24
CA ASP A 1 -55.24 14.02 10.24
C ASP A 1 -54.67 12.96 11.19
N GLY A 2 -53.34 12.92 11.34
CA GLY A 2 -52.70 12.40 12.54
C GLY A 2 -52.35 10.92 12.66
N SER A 3 -51.78 10.25 11.65
CA SER A 3 -51.06 8.99 11.91
C SER A 3 -49.70 9.30 12.55
N LYS A 4 -49.68 9.28 13.88
CA LYS A 4 -48.51 9.30 14.77
C LYS A 4 -47.63 8.08 14.47
N TRP A 5 -46.57 8.26 13.69
CA TRP A 5 -45.48 7.29 13.65
C TRP A 5 -44.62 7.56 14.89
N MET A 6 -44.78 6.74 15.93
CA MET A 6 -43.79 6.64 16.99
C MET A 6 -42.56 5.96 16.39
N VAL A 7 -41.58 6.78 15.98
CA VAL A 7 -40.20 6.31 15.83
C VAL A 7 -39.69 6.08 17.25
N SER A 8 -39.36 4.83 17.58
CA SER A 8 -38.69 4.51 18.86
C SER A 8 -37.30 5.17 18.85
N GLU A 9 -36.97 5.84 19.95
CA GLU A 9 -35.70 6.55 20.21
C GLU A 9 -34.54 5.60 20.53
N ASP A 10 -34.68 4.30 20.29
CA ASP A 10 -33.71 3.29 20.73
C ASP A 10 -32.62 2.95 19.69
N TRP A 11 -32.50 3.74 18.61
CA TRP A 11 -31.47 3.51 17.59
C TRP A 11 -30.08 4.01 17.98
N GLU A 12 -29.96 4.84 19.04
CA GLU A 12 -28.66 5.36 19.51
C GLU A 12 -28.04 4.60 20.69
N ASP A 13 -28.69 3.57 21.25
CA ASP A 13 -28.28 3.09 22.59
C ASP A 13 -27.79 1.64 22.70
N ASN A 14 -27.42 0.96 21.60
CA ASN A 14 -26.83 -0.39 21.76
C ASN A 14 -25.69 -0.80 20.83
N THR A 15 -24.97 0.16 20.26
CA THR A 15 -23.59 -0.12 19.85
C THR A 15 -22.73 1.00 20.38
N GLY A 16 -22.27 0.83 21.62
CA GLY A 16 -21.14 1.58 22.15
C GLY A 16 -20.11 1.69 21.03
N LEU A 17 -19.75 2.94 20.72
CA LEU A 17 -18.94 3.34 19.58
C LEU A 17 -17.50 2.82 19.80
N ILE A 18 -17.31 1.50 19.69
CA ILE A 18 -16.00 0.84 19.66
C ILE A 18 -15.53 0.87 18.20
N ASN A 19 -15.53 2.07 17.61
CA ASN A 19 -14.62 2.34 16.51
C ASN A 19 -13.27 2.65 17.16
N ASP A 20 -12.62 1.59 17.64
CA ASP A 20 -11.20 1.62 17.92
C ASP A 20 -10.44 1.60 16.57
N LEU A 21 -10.72 2.61 15.73
CA LEU A 21 -10.11 2.86 14.43
C LEU A 21 -8.64 3.31 14.55
N LEU A 22 -8.09 3.29 15.75
CA LEU A 22 -6.71 3.61 16.08
C LEU A 22 -6.05 2.47 16.85
N GLN A 23 -6.37 1.21 16.57
CA GLN A 23 -5.50 0.10 16.96
C GLN A 23 -4.23 0.14 16.10
N ILE A 24 -3.33 1.08 16.41
CA ILE A 24 -1.94 1.04 16.02
C ILE A 24 -1.40 -0.18 16.75
N SER A 25 -1.37 -1.32 16.05
CA SER A 25 -0.59 -2.47 16.48
C SER A 25 0.87 -2.03 16.51
N THR A 26 1.31 -1.47 17.64
CA THR A 26 2.69 -1.10 17.99
C THR A 26 3.62 -2.31 18.08
N ASN A 27 3.20 -3.43 17.50
CA ASN A 27 3.92 -4.69 17.43
C ASN A 27 4.21 -5.06 15.96
N ILE A 28 4.45 -4.06 15.10
CA ILE A 28 5.32 -4.29 13.96
C ILE A 28 6.69 -4.52 14.60
N LYS A 29 7.03 -5.79 14.86
CA LYS A 29 8.33 -6.17 15.41
C LYS A 29 9.39 -5.40 14.64
N ASP A 30 10.24 -4.65 15.32
CA ASP A 30 11.30 -3.84 14.70
C ASP A 30 12.10 -4.65 13.66
N SER A 31 12.20 -5.96 13.86
CA SER A 31 12.75 -6.93 12.91
C SER A 31 12.11 -6.90 11.51
N THR A 32 10.78 -6.82 11.40
CA THR A 32 10.06 -6.75 10.12
C THR A 32 10.29 -5.42 9.40
N ALA A 33 10.36 -4.32 10.16
CA ALA A 33 10.68 -3.01 9.63
C ALA A 33 12.09 -2.97 9.04
N LEU A 34 13.08 -3.52 9.75
CA LEU A 34 14.46 -3.61 9.29
C LEU A 34 14.59 -4.46 8.02
N GLN A 35 13.88 -5.59 7.93
CA GLN A 35 13.84 -6.43 6.73
C GLN A 35 13.27 -5.68 5.52
N LEU A 36 12.22 -4.89 5.70
CA LEU A 36 11.65 -4.08 4.60
C LEU A 36 12.62 -2.97 4.17
N LEU A 37 13.32 -2.35 5.12
CA LEU A 37 14.34 -1.34 4.80
C LEU A 37 15.52 -1.94 4.02
N GLU A 38 15.94 -3.15 4.36
CA GLU A 38 16.97 -3.90 3.64
C GLU A 38 16.50 -4.28 2.23
N ARG A 39 15.29 -4.82 2.08
CA ARG A 39 14.70 -5.20 0.78
C ARG A 39 14.54 -4.01 -0.18
N PHE A 40 14.27 -2.82 0.36
CA PHE A 40 14.06 -1.59 -0.43
C PHE A 40 15.28 -0.65 -0.44
N THR A 41 16.49 -1.19 -0.28
CA THR A 41 17.72 -0.38 -0.24
C THR A 41 17.87 0.52 -1.48
N ASP A 42 17.58 0.00 -2.67
CA ASP A 42 17.69 0.73 -3.94
C ASP A 42 16.44 1.53 -4.33
N GLU A 43 15.39 1.48 -3.51
CA GLU A 43 14.10 2.13 -3.77
C GLU A 43 13.82 3.23 -2.73
N PRO A 44 14.31 4.47 -2.96
CA PRO A 44 14.23 5.55 -1.98
C PRO A 44 12.78 5.90 -1.61
N VAL A 45 11.84 5.76 -2.56
CA VAL A 45 10.42 6.03 -2.33
C VAL A 45 9.82 5.11 -1.26
N PHE A 46 10.10 3.81 -1.33
CA PHE A 46 9.56 2.86 -0.35
C PHE A 46 10.25 3.01 1.00
N ARG A 47 11.56 3.26 1.00
CA ARG A 47 12.32 3.53 2.22
C ARG A 47 11.79 4.74 2.97
N GLU A 48 11.49 5.84 2.28
CA GLU A 48 10.89 7.04 2.87
C GLU A 48 9.49 6.74 3.45
N VAL A 49 8.67 5.98 2.73
CA VAL A 49 7.33 5.58 3.20
C VAL A 49 7.43 4.73 4.46
N VAL A 50 8.29 3.70 4.46
CA VAL A 50 8.49 2.81 5.62
C VAL A 50 8.99 3.61 6.83
N LYS A 51 9.95 4.51 6.64
CA LYS A 51 10.44 5.39 7.71
C LYS A 51 9.36 6.33 8.26
N ALA A 52 8.55 6.90 7.38
CA ALA A 52 7.45 7.78 7.78
C ALA A 52 6.34 7.03 8.53
N MET A 53 6.02 5.79 8.11
CA MET A 53 5.07 4.92 8.81
C MET A 53 5.56 4.55 10.22
N LEU A 54 6.86 4.32 10.36
CA LEU A 54 7.49 3.95 11.65
C LEU A 54 7.87 5.16 12.49
N GLN A 55 7.62 6.38 12.02
CA GLN A 55 7.99 7.64 12.69
C GLN A 55 9.49 7.72 13.05
N ILE A 56 10.35 7.05 12.27
CA ILE A 56 11.82 7.03 12.47
C ILE A 56 12.47 8.37 12.03
N ASP A 57 11.71 9.25 11.37
CA ASP A 57 12.13 10.57 10.87
C ASP A 57 12.36 11.61 12.00
N ARG A 58 13.19 11.27 12.99
CA ARG A 58 13.55 12.13 14.14
C ARG A 58 14.62 13.19 13.81
N GLY A 59 15.11 13.30 12.57
CA GLY A 59 16.29 14.17 12.32
C GLY A 59 16.47 14.83 10.96
N THR A 60 15.72 14.49 9.91
CA THR A 60 15.99 15.04 8.56
C THR A 60 14.80 15.81 7.96
N THR A 61 14.92 17.13 8.09
CA THR A 61 14.65 18.19 7.09
C THR A 61 13.25 18.43 6.49
N VAL A 62 12.92 19.73 6.47
CA VAL A 62 11.84 20.46 5.76
C VAL A 62 10.40 19.98 6.00
N HIS A 63 9.63 20.80 6.72
CA HIS A 63 8.21 20.60 7.05
C HIS A 63 7.36 20.08 5.88
N ASN A 64 7.58 20.61 4.67
CA ASN A 64 6.85 20.21 3.46
C ASN A 64 7.14 18.78 2.98
N GLN A 65 8.40 18.30 3.10
CA GLN A 65 8.76 16.93 2.73
C GLN A 65 8.13 15.93 3.71
N LYS A 66 8.13 16.26 5.00
CA LYS A 66 7.48 15.46 6.05
C LYS A 66 5.97 15.33 5.83
N TRP A 67 5.30 16.42 5.44
CA TRP A 67 3.86 16.39 5.14
C TRP A 67 3.55 15.51 3.93
N ASN A 68 4.29 15.70 2.83
CA ASN A 68 4.10 14.92 1.60
C ASN A 68 4.36 13.42 1.83
N THR A 69 5.40 13.06 2.58
CA THR A 69 5.71 11.65 2.86
C THR A 69 4.68 11.01 3.79
N ARG A 70 4.18 11.75 4.80
CA ARG A 70 3.07 11.27 5.64
C ARG A 70 1.79 11.06 4.84
N HIS A 71 1.47 12.01 3.97
CA HIS A 71 0.31 11.88 3.09
C HIS A 71 0.49 10.69 2.12
N ARG A 72 1.68 10.50 1.54
CA ARG A 72 1.99 9.31 0.74
C ARG A 72 1.89 8.03 1.55
N ALA A 73 2.39 8.00 2.79
CA ALA A 73 2.33 6.84 3.68
C ALA A 73 0.90 6.42 4.01
N SER A 74 -0.07 7.33 4.00
CA SER A 74 -1.49 6.99 4.17
C SER A 74 -2.04 6.03 3.09
N GLN A 75 -1.37 5.95 1.94
CA GLN A 75 -1.72 5.06 0.84
C GLN A 75 -1.00 3.70 0.92
N TYR A 76 -0.27 3.42 1.99
CA TYR A 76 0.46 2.18 2.18
C TYR A 76 0.06 1.46 3.46
N LEU A 77 0.17 0.14 3.44
CA LEU A 77 -0.13 -0.73 4.56
C LEU A 77 0.98 -1.77 4.70
N ILE A 78 1.53 -1.93 5.90
CA ILE A 78 2.42 -3.06 6.21
C ILE A 78 1.53 -4.18 6.75
N LYS A 79 1.49 -5.33 6.06
CA LYS A 79 0.73 -6.50 6.48
C LYS A 79 1.50 -7.78 6.14
N ASN A 80 1.59 -8.70 7.10
CA ASN A 80 2.30 -9.98 6.96
C ASN A 80 3.76 -9.81 6.52
N GLY A 81 4.45 -8.78 7.02
CA GLY A 81 5.84 -8.50 6.66
C GLY A 81 6.06 -8.02 5.23
N LYS A 82 4.99 -7.60 4.54
CA LYS A 82 5.05 -7.03 3.19
C LYS A 82 4.48 -5.62 3.20
N LEU A 83 5.03 -4.78 2.33
CA LEU A 83 4.50 -3.46 2.05
C LEU A 83 3.43 -3.59 0.96
N TRP A 84 2.25 -3.02 1.20
CA TRP A 84 1.13 -3.03 0.28
C TRP A 84 0.78 -1.60 -0.10
N LYS A 85 0.46 -1.37 -1.38
CA LYS A 85 -0.10 -0.11 -1.84
C LYS A 85 -1.62 -0.22 -1.91
N LEU A 86 -2.30 0.74 -1.30
CA LEU A 86 -3.73 0.94 -1.38
C LEU A 86 -4.02 1.71 -2.68
N GLN A 87 -4.68 1.08 -3.64
CA GLN A 87 -5.12 1.72 -4.87
C GLN A 87 -6.33 2.62 -4.57
N GLY A 88 -6.08 3.93 -4.36
CA GLY A 88 -7.10 5.00 -4.34
C GLY A 88 -7.92 5.16 -3.05
N GLY A 89 -7.98 6.41 -2.55
CA GLY A 89 -8.70 6.80 -1.33
C GLY A 89 -10.22 7.00 -1.52
N THR A 90 -10.94 7.16 -0.40
CA THR A 90 -12.38 7.49 -0.21
C THR A 90 -13.34 7.05 -1.34
N ALA A 91 -13.06 5.93 -1.99
CA ALA A 91 -13.83 5.44 -3.11
C ALA A 91 -14.62 4.24 -2.62
N VAL A 92 -15.91 4.25 -2.95
CA VAL A 92 -16.97 3.33 -2.53
C VAL A 92 -16.71 1.85 -2.92
N ARG A 93 -15.67 1.57 -3.72
CA ARG A 93 -15.31 0.21 -4.14
C ARG A 93 -14.02 -0.26 -3.47
N ALA A 94 -14.08 -1.46 -2.89
CA ALA A 94 -12.92 -2.16 -2.37
C ALA A 94 -11.96 -2.53 -3.52
N HIS A 95 -10.98 -1.70 -3.81
CA HIS A 95 -9.89 -2.08 -4.70
C HIS A 95 -8.97 -3.10 -4.01
N SER A 96 -8.49 -4.06 -4.79
CA SER A 96 -7.43 -4.99 -4.41
C SER A 96 -6.16 -4.20 -4.09
N LYS A 97 -5.72 -4.29 -2.83
CA LYS A 97 -4.35 -3.89 -2.45
C LYS A 97 -3.34 -4.67 -3.30
N VAL A 98 -2.29 -4.00 -3.76
CA VAL A 98 -1.21 -4.62 -4.54
C VAL A 98 0.08 -4.66 -3.73
N GLU A 99 0.88 -5.70 -3.91
CA GLU A 99 2.14 -5.86 -3.18
C GLU A 99 3.21 -4.90 -3.75
N CYS A 100 3.87 -4.14 -2.88
CA CYS A 100 5.04 -3.36 -3.26
C CYS A 100 6.26 -4.27 -3.31
N ILE A 101 6.92 -4.29 -4.46
CA ILE A 101 8.13 -5.11 -4.70
C ILE A 101 9.26 -4.24 -5.23
N ASN A 102 10.50 -4.68 -5.06
CA ASN A 102 11.65 -3.95 -5.60
C ASN A 102 11.75 -4.13 -7.14
N ARG A 103 12.68 -3.43 -7.78
CA ARG A 103 12.86 -3.48 -9.23
C ARG A 103 13.30 -4.84 -9.74
N GLU A 104 14.21 -5.49 -9.02
CA GLU A 104 14.76 -6.80 -9.38
C GLU A 104 13.67 -7.88 -9.38
N GLU A 105 12.83 -7.87 -8.35
CA GLU A 105 11.66 -8.75 -8.24
C GLU A 105 10.64 -8.45 -9.34
N ALA A 106 10.43 -7.18 -9.70
CA ALA A 106 9.54 -6.80 -10.78
C ALA A 106 10.05 -7.28 -12.14
N GLN A 107 11.36 -7.17 -12.40
CA GLN A 107 11.98 -7.69 -13.60
C GLN A 107 11.86 -9.22 -13.66
N ALA A 108 12.15 -9.93 -12.57
CA ALA A 108 11.99 -11.38 -12.50
C ALA A 108 10.55 -11.82 -12.77
N GLN A 109 9.56 -11.10 -12.24
CA GLN A 109 8.15 -11.35 -12.54
C GLN A 109 7.82 -11.08 -14.01
N ALA A 110 8.37 -10.02 -14.61
CA ALA A 110 8.17 -9.73 -16.03
C ALA A 110 8.76 -10.83 -16.94
N VAL A 111 9.96 -11.34 -16.65
CA VAL A 111 10.56 -12.48 -17.39
C VAL A 111 9.67 -13.72 -17.29
N LYS A 112 9.14 -13.99 -16.09
CA LYS A 112 8.21 -15.11 -15.86
C LYS A 112 6.92 -14.96 -16.66
N GLN A 113 6.32 -13.77 -16.68
CA GLN A 113 5.10 -13.51 -17.44
C GLN A 113 5.34 -13.62 -18.95
N HIS A 114 6.46 -13.07 -19.44
CA HIS A 114 6.85 -13.15 -20.83
C HIS A 114 7.00 -14.61 -21.30
N SER A 115 7.73 -15.43 -20.54
CA SER A 115 7.94 -16.85 -20.87
C SER A 115 6.66 -17.70 -20.75
N THR A 116 5.83 -17.45 -19.74
CA THR A 116 4.61 -18.24 -19.48
C THR A 116 3.48 -17.90 -20.45
N GLY A 117 3.39 -16.64 -20.88
CA GLY A 117 2.33 -16.14 -21.76
C GLY A 117 2.48 -16.48 -23.24
N SER A 118 3.48 -17.26 -23.66
CA SER A 118 3.86 -17.41 -25.08
C SER A 118 4.42 -16.10 -25.68
N HIS A 119 5.39 -15.48 -25.01
CA HIS A 119 6.07 -14.26 -25.45
C HIS A 119 5.15 -13.04 -25.56
N TRP A 120 4.39 -12.78 -24.50
CA TRP A 120 3.57 -11.57 -24.43
C TRP A 120 4.40 -10.31 -24.69
N GLY A 121 3.82 -9.41 -25.49
CA GLY A 121 4.35 -8.07 -25.69
C GLY A 121 4.24 -7.22 -24.42
N TRP A 122 4.93 -6.09 -24.42
CA TRP A 122 5.04 -5.17 -23.28
C TRP A 122 3.69 -4.79 -22.66
N ASP A 123 2.68 -4.44 -23.47
CA ASP A 123 1.36 -4.02 -22.98
C ASP A 123 0.64 -5.11 -22.17
N MET A 124 0.72 -6.36 -22.62
CA MET A 124 0.06 -7.48 -21.94
C MET A 124 0.73 -7.81 -20.61
N ILE A 125 2.06 -7.76 -20.57
CA ILE A 125 2.82 -7.93 -19.32
C ILE A 125 2.52 -6.77 -18.36
N LYS A 126 2.44 -5.55 -18.87
CA LYS A 126 2.09 -4.38 -18.07
C LYS A 126 0.74 -4.53 -17.40
N ILE A 127 -0.31 -4.88 -18.16
CA ILE A 127 -1.66 -5.10 -17.62
C ILE A 127 -1.63 -6.17 -16.52
N ALA A 128 -1.02 -7.33 -16.80
CA ALA A 128 -0.96 -8.43 -15.85
C ALA A 128 -0.21 -8.08 -14.56
N LEU A 129 0.88 -7.33 -14.65
CA LEU A 129 1.68 -6.92 -13.50
C LEU A 129 1.02 -5.79 -12.70
N THR A 130 0.40 -4.79 -13.35
CA THR A 130 -0.23 -3.66 -12.63
C THR A 130 -1.39 -4.07 -11.74
N ASP A 131 -2.03 -5.20 -12.04
CA ASP A 131 -3.11 -5.76 -11.23
C ASP A 131 -2.60 -6.51 -9.98
N GLN A 132 -1.35 -7.00 -10.01
CA GLN A 132 -0.79 -7.86 -8.96
C GLN A 132 0.21 -7.12 -8.07
N ILE A 133 1.02 -6.24 -8.65
CA ILE A 133 2.20 -5.66 -8.02
C ILE A 133 2.30 -4.16 -8.26
N TYR A 134 3.03 -3.50 -7.37
CA TYR A 134 3.47 -2.13 -7.54
C TYR A 134 4.99 -2.06 -7.41
N SER A 135 5.63 -1.48 -8.44
CA SER A 135 7.06 -1.21 -8.42
C SER A 135 7.35 0.17 -9.04
N PRO A 136 8.30 0.96 -8.51
CA PRO A 136 8.74 2.20 -9.11
C PRO A 136 9.38 1.89 -10.46
N LYS A 137 9.00 2.64 -11.50
CA LYS A 137 9.50 2.43 -12.87
C LYS A 137 9.26 1.00 -13.38
N LEU A 138 8.08 0.44 -13.09
CA LEU A 138 7.66 -0.89 -13.57
C LEU A 138 7.86 -1.04 -15.08
N ASP A 139 7.51 -0.02 -15.87
CA ASP A 139 7.68 -0.03 -17.32
C ASP A 139 9.13 -0.30 -17.76
N THR A 140 10.10 0.36 -17.13
CA THR A 140 11.54 0.14 -17.39
C THR A 140 11.96 -1.28 -17.01
N SER A 141 11.36 -1.84 -15.96
CA SER A 141 11.65 -3.20 -15.49
C SER A 141 11.12 -4.25 -16.47
N ILE A 142 9.94 -4.00 -17.05
CA ILE A 142 9.36 -4.86 -18.09
C ILE A 142 10.19 -4.78 -19.37
N MET A 143 10.59 -3.58 -19.79
CA MET A 143 11.43 -3.41 -20.99
C MET A 143 12.80 -4.07 -20.86
N ALA A 144 13.35 -4.17 -19.64
CA ALA A 144 14.61 -4.87 -19.39
C ALA A 144 14.46 -6.41 -19.31
N ALA A 145 13.22 -6.92 -19.31
CA ALA A 145 12.91 -8.34 -19.15
C ALA A 145 12.53 -9.04 -20.47
N ILE A 146 12.15 -8.27 -21.49
CA ILE A 146 11.81 -8.72 -22.85
C ILE A 146 13.03 -8.51 -23.74
#